data_AF-A0A6L4A307-F1
#
_entry.id   AF-A0A6L4A307-F1
#
_cell.length_a   1.000
_cell.length_b   1.000
_cell.length_c   1.000
_cell.angle_alpha   90.00
_cell.angle_beta   90.00
_cell.angle_gamma   90.00
#
_symmetry.space_group_name_H-M   'P 1'
#
loop_
_entity.id
_entity.type
_entity.pdbx_description
1 polymer ?
#
loop_
_entity_poly.entity_id
_entity_poly.type
_entity_poly.pdbx_seq_one_letter_code
_entity_poly.pdbx_strand_id
1 'polypeptide(L)'
;MTLTQLAIFGAIGLGYAAIVPGRMRGWLLMAVSVFAVFWLQPAVPIRRVDFILPTLTLGLAIMVWSLTRQAKFTKTDAAALVVTAVIVVAIALTRYLIPALRPTPSRPPALVYVLAGLGVFALVWGAIDWIGRTQGMPRRIRLVILGQVVIVAMFIILKTDALAELAAEWARGVTNQSTGLAKASDWQWLGFSYIAFRLIHMLRDVQAGRLPK
;
A
#
# COMPACT_ATOMS: atom_id res chain seq x y z
N MET A 1 -12.46 -19.56 -10.15
CA MET A 1 -11.16 -19.92 -10.76
C MET A 1 -11.30 -21.30 -11.37
N THR A 2 -10.96 -21.46 -12.64
CA THR A 2 -11.06 -22.77 -13.33
C THR A 2 -9.71 -23.50 -13.33
N LEU A 3 -9.72 -24.82 -13.54
CA LEU A 3 -8.50 -25.64 -13.69
C LEU A 3 -7.55 -25.07 -14.76
N THR A 4 -8.10 -24.53 -15.84
CA THR A 4 -7.33 -23.85 -16.90
C THR A 4 -6.58 -22.62 -16.39
N GLN A 5 -7.20 -21.80 -15.54
CA GLN A 5 -6.55 -20.63 -14.95
C GLN A 5 -5.42 -21.04 -14.00
N LEU A 6 -5.63 -22.09 -13.20
CA LEU A 6 -4.58 -22.67 -12.35
C LEU A 6 -3.40 -23.19 -13.17
N ALA A 7 -3.65 -23.91 -14.27
CA ALA A 7 -2.60 -24.40 -15.15
C ALA A 7 -1.79 -23.27 -15.80
N ILE A 8 -2.46 -22.19 -16.24
CA ILE A 8 -1.80 -21.01 -16.81
C ILE A 8 -0.92 -20.33 -15.76
N PHE A 9 -1.41 -20.10 -14.55
CA PHE A 9 -0.60 -19.53 -13.47
C PHE A 9 0.58 -20.44 -13.08
N GLY A 10 0.38 -21.75 -13.09
CA GLY A 10 1.44 -22.74 -12.88
C GLY A 10 2.54 -22.67 -13.95
N ALA A 11 2.15 -22.62 -15.23
CA ALA A 11 3.08 -22.49 -16.35
C ALA A 11 3.87 -21.17 -16.30
N ILE A 12 3.21 -20.06 -15.99
CA ILE A 12 3.86 -18.76 -15.80
C ILE A 12 4.86 -18.82 -14.63
N GLY A 13 4.50 -19.47 -13.52
CA GLY A 13 5.37 -19.67 -12.37
C GLY A 13 6.63 -20.49 -12.68
N LEU A 14 6.48 -21.57 -13.46
CA LEU A 14 7.61 -22.40 -13.92
C LEU A 14 8.50 -21.63 -14.90
N GLY A 15 7.92 -20.90 -15.85
CA GLY A 15 8.68 -20.06 -16.79
C GLY A 15 9.44 -18.95 -16.06
N TYR A 16 8.82 -18.31 -15.07
CA TYR A 16 9.47 -17.35 -14.19
C TYR A 16 10.67 -17.96 -13.44
N ALA A 17 10.51 -19.17 -12.90
CA ALA A 17 11.60 -19.87 -12.22
C ALA A 17 12.74 -20.25 -13.18
N ALA A 18 12.45 -20.66 -14.41
CA ALA A 18 13.46 -21.10 -15.36
C ALA A 18 14.24 -19.94 -16.00
N ILE A 19 13.56 -18.85 -16.37
CA ILE A 19 14.11 -17.80 -17.23
C ILE A 19 14.78 -16.68 -16.41
N VAL A 20 14.23 -16.36 -15.23
CA VAL A 20 14.68 -15.18 -14.49
C VAL A 20 15.97 -15.46 -13.72
N PRO A 21 17.05 -14.69 -13.96
CA PRO A 21 18.30 -14.82 -13.22
C PRO A 21 18.08 -14.63 -11.72
N GLY A 22 18.76 -15.42 -10.88
CA GLY A 22 18.56 -15.40 -9.42
C GLY A 22 18.64 -14.00 -8.79
N ARG A 23 19.50 -13.12 -9.33
CA ARG A 23 19.64 -11.72 -8.90
C ARG A 23 18.41 -10.85 -9.21
N MET A 24 17.67 -11.13 -10.29
CA MET A 24 16.49 -10.37 -10.72
C MET A 24 15.18 -10.90 -10.16
N ARG A 25 15.16 -12.15 -9.66
CA ARG A 25 13.94 -12.78 -9.14
C ARG A 25 13.26 -11.93 -8.07
N GLY A 26 14.00 -11.49 -7.06
CA GLY A 26 13.46 -10.64 -6.00
C GLY A 26 12.88 -9.32 -6.53
N TRP A 27 13.60 -8.67 -7.45
CA TRP A 27 13.19 -7.40 -8.05
C TRP A 27 11.93 -7.52 -8.91
N LEU A 28 11.85 -8.56 -9.74
CA LEU A 28 10.68 -8.81 -10.58
C LEU A 28 9.46 -9.19 -9.73
N LEU A 29 9.63 -10.03 -8.70
CA LEU A 29 8.53 -10.33 -7.78
C LEU A 29 8.03 -9.09 -7.06
N MET A 30 8.94 -8.24 -6.59
CA MET A 30 8.56 -6.96 -5.97
C MET A 30 7.80 -6.08 -6.96
N ALA A 31 8.33 -5.86 -8.16
CA ALA A 31 7.71 -5.00 -9.17
C ALA A 31 6.32 -5.52 -9.60
N VAL A 32 6.20 -6.83 -9.84
CA VAL A 32 4.93 -7.49 -10.18
C VAL A 32 3.97 -7.40 -9.00
N SER A 33 4.42 -7.57 -7.76
CA SER A 33 3.56 -7.46 -6.58
C SER A 33 3.03 -6.03 -6.41
N VAL A 34 3.89 -5.02 -6.54
CA VAL A 34 3.48 -3.61 -6.49
C VAL A 34 2.45 -3.33 -7.56
N PHE A 35 2.72 -3.72 -8.81
CA PHE A 35 1.79 -3.56 -9.92
C PHE A 35 0.45 -4.28 -9.69
N ALA A 36 0.49 -5.53 -9.20
CA ALA A 36 -0.68 -6.36 -9.01
C ALA A 36 -1.67 -5.75 -7.99
N VAL A 37 -1.19 -5.07 -6.94
CA VAL A 37 -2.09 -4.42 -5.96
C VAL A 37 -2.91 -3.31 -6.62
N PHE A 38 -2.37 -2.58 -7.60
CA PHE A 38 -3.14 -1.60 -8.36
C PHE A 38 -4.06 -2.25 -9.39
N TRP A 39 -3.57 -3.28 -10.07
CA TRP A 39 -4.32 -3.92 -11.14
C TRP A 39 -5.53 -4.71 -10.64
N LEU A 40 -5.40 -5.36 -9.48
CA LEU A 40 -6.47 -6.17 -8.88
C LEU A 40 -7.42 -5.35 -8.01
N GLN A 41 -7.12 -4.07 -7.77
CA GLN A 41 -7.97 -3.21 -6.97
C GLN A 41 -9.32 -3.00 -7.67
N PRO A 42 -10.45 -3.29 -7.00
CA PRO A 42 -11.77 -3.14 -7.60
C PRO A 42 -12.11 -1.67 -7.85
N ALA A 43 -13.05 -1.44 -8.77
CA ALA A 43 -13.58 -0.12 -9.03
C ALA A 43 -14.34 0.41 -7.80
N VAL A 44 -14.03 1.64 -7.41
CA VAL A 44 -14.63 2.32 -6.26
C VAL A 44 -15.45 3.52 -6.74
N PRO A 45 -16.65 3.78 -6.20
CA PRO A 45 -17.48 4.92 -6.64
C PRO A 45 -16.89 6.30 -6.33
N ILE A 46 -15.98 6.38 -5.35
CA ILE A 46 -15.29 7.61 -4.98
C ILE A 46 -14.10 7.84 -5.93
N ARG A 47 -14.05 9.02 -6.54
CA ARG A 47 -13.06 9.39 -7.56
C ARG A 47 -11.65 9.20 -7.04
N ARG A 48 -10.82 8.48 -7.81
CA ARG A 48 -9.39 8.26 -7.58
C ARG A 48 -9.06 7.41 -6.34
N VAL A 49 -10.05 6.98 -5.56
CA VAL A 49 -9.83 6.18 -4.35
C VAL A 49 -9.30 4.79 -4.69
N ASP A 50 -9.70 4.24 -5.83
CA ASP A 50 -9.12 3.02 -6.42
C ASP A 50 -7.62 3.11 -6.74
N PHE A 51 -7.04 4.31 -6.88
CA PHE A 51 -5.57 4.49 -6.93
C PHE A 51 -4.97 4.75 -5.54
N ILE A 52 -5.69 5.51 -4.70
CA ILE A 52 -5.22 5.92 -3.38
C ILE A 52 -5.11 4.71 -2.44
N LEU A 53 -6.08 3.79 -2.44
CA LEU A 53 -6.10 2.64 -1.54
C LEU A 53 -4.87 1.71 -1.72
N PRO A 54 -4.52 1.26 -2.95
CA PRO A 54 -3.26 0.55 -3.20
C PRO A 54 -2.02 1.33 -2.75
N THR A 55 -1.99 2.64 -2.99
CA THR A 55 -0.87 3.49 -2.60
C THR A 55 -0.73 3.55 -1.08
N LEU A 56 -1.84 3.65 -0.34
CA LEU A 56 -1.87 3.59 1.12
C LEU A 56 -1.43 2.22 1.64
N THR A 57 -1.81 1.12 0.98
CA THR A 57 -1.33 -0.23 1.33
C THR A 57 0.20 -0.30 1.26
N LEU A 58 0.80 0.19 0.18
CA LEU A 58 2.26 0.23 0.03
C LEU A 58 2.90 1.15 1.08
N GLY A 59 2.31 2.32 1.32
CA GLY A 59 2.79 3.25 2.34
C GLY A 59 2.78 2.66 3.75
N LEU A 60 1.70 1.97 4.13
CA LEU A 60 1.59 1.26 5.41
C LEU A 60 2.63 0.15 5.52
N ALA A 61 2.82 -0.65 4.45
CA ALA A 61 3.83 -1.69 4.43
C ALA A 61 5.25 -1.14 4.62
N ILE A 62 5.60 -0.04 3.93
CA ILE A 62 6.89 0.64 4.06
C ILE A 62 7.07 1.23 5.47
N MET A 63 6.02 1.84 6.03
CA MET A 63 6.07 2.42 7.38
C MET A 63 6.28 1.35 8.46
N VAL A 64 5.57 0.23 8.36
CA VAL A 64 5.74 -0.87 9.30
C VAL A 64 7.10 -1.52 9.12
N TRP A 65 7.55 -1.73 7.88
CA TRP A 65 8.91 -2.21 7.60
C TRP A 65 9.98 -1.31 8.22
N SER A 66 9.88 0.02 8.10
CA SER A 66 10.87 0.94 8.68
C SER A 66 10.87 0.92 10.21
N LEU A 67 9.71 0.69 10.82
CA LEU A 67 9.57 0.54 12.27
C LEU A 67 10.07 -0.83 12.78
N THR A 68 10.00 -1.90 11.97
CA THR A 68 10.38 -3.26 12.40
C THR A 68 11.79 -3.68 11.99
N ARG A 69 12.37 -3.07 10.95
CA ARG A 69 13.73 -3.39 10.49
C ARG A 69 14.79 -3.27 11.60
N GLN A 70 15.64 -4.29 11.71
CA GLN A 70 16.78 -4.29 12.63
C GLN A 70 18.04 -3.71 11.97
N ALA A 71 18.30 -4.14 10.73
CA ALA A 71 19.44 -3.70 9.94
C ALA A 71 19.42 -2.20 9.65
N LYS A 72 20.62 -1.66 9.37
CA LYS A 72 20.80 -0.29 8.88
C LYS A 72 20.21 -0.16 7.47
N PHE A 73 19.76 1.04 7.12
CA PHE A 73 19.31 1.33 5.76
C PHE A 73 20.43 1.11 4.75
N THR A 74 20.15 0.37 3.69
CA THR A 74 21.10 0.07 2.63
C THR A 74 20.74 0.77 1.32
N LYS A 75 21.69 0.82 0.37
CA LYS A 75 21.42 1.30 -0.99
C LYS A 75 20.35 0.44 -1.70
N THR A 76 20.29 -0.84 -1.38
CA THR A 76 19.28 -1.76 -1.91
C THR A 76 17.89 -1.40 -1.43
N ASP A 77 17.73 -1.04 -0.16
CA ASP A 77 16.46 -0.56 0.39
C ASP A 77 16.03 0.75 -0.29
N ALA A 78 16.97 1.68 -0.47
CA ALA A 78 16.72 2.91 -1.22
C ALA A 78 16.25 2.61 -2.65
N ALA A 79 16.93 1.70 -3.34
CA ALA A 79 16.54 1.27 -4.68
C ALA A 79 15.14 0.62 -4.69
N ALA A 80 14.79 -0.19 -3.69
CA ALA A 80 13.45 -0.78 -3.58
C ALA A 80 12.35 0.28 -3.40
N LEU A 81 12.59 1.29 -2.56
CA LEU A 81 11.67 2.41 -2.38
C LEU A 81 11.54 3.26 -3.66
N VAL A 82 12.65 3.54 -4.35
CA VAL A 82 12.65 4.27 -5.62
C VAL A 82 11.91 3.49 -6.70
N VAL A 83 12.18 2.20 -6.86
CA VAL A 83 11.47 1.35 -7.83
C VAL A 83 9.98 1.32 -7.53
N THR A 84 9.59 1.18 -6.27
CA THR A 84 8.18 1.23 -5.86
C THR A 84 7.55 2.57 -6.24
N ALA A 85 8.21 3.70 -5.92
CA ALA A 85 7.72 5.03 -6.28
C ALA A 85 7.63 5.23 -7.80
N VAL A 86 8.63 4.76 -8.56
CA VAL A 86 8.64 4.80 -10.03
C VAL A 86 7.46 4.02 -10.61
N ILE A 87 7.15 2.84 -10.07
CA ILE A 87 5.97 2.07 -10.52
C ILE A 87 4.67 2.83 -10.23
N VAL A 88 4.53 3.41 -9.03
CA VAL A 88 3.35 4.23 -8.68
C VAL A 88 3.20 5.43 -9.64
N VAL A 89 4.30 6.11 -9.96
CA VAL A 89 4.33 7.22 -10.93
C VAL A 89 4.02 6.73 -12.35
N ALA A 90 4.59 5.60 -12.78
CA ALA A 90 4.31 5.01 -14.09
C ALA A 90 2.83 4.65 -14.25
N ILE A 91 2.21 4.08 -13.21
CA ILE A 91 0.77 3.81 -13.17
C ILE A 91 -0.01 5.12 -13.25
N ALA A 92 0.41 6.18 -12.55
CA ALA A 92 -0.23 7.49 -12.65
C ALA A 92 -0.16 8.09 -14.07
N LEU A 93 0.95 7.91 -14.77
CA LEU A 93 1.13 8.36 -16.16
C LEU A 93 0.21 7.63 -17.15
N THR A 94 -0.32 6.45 -16.80
CA THR A 94 -1.34 5.78 -17.63
C THR A 94 -2.64 6.59 -17.75
N ARG A 95 -2.81 7.65 -16.95
CA ARG A 95 -3.84 8.69 -17.12
C ARG A 95 -3.92 9.26 -18.54
N TYR A 96 -2.79 9.31 -19.25
CA TYR A 96 -2.69 9.83 -20.62
C TYR A 96 -2.98 8.77 -21.69
N LEU A 97 -3.10 7.49 -21.30
CA LEU A 97 -3.48 6.40 -22.21
C LEU A 97 -4.99 6.33 -22.37
N ILE A 98 -5.43 5.65 -23.44
CA ILE A 98 -6.83 5.27 -23.63
C ILE A 98 -7.32 4.36 -22.48
N PRO A 99 -8.62 4.37 -22.12
CA PRO A 99 -9.14 3.61 -20.99
C PRO A 99 -8.80 2.11 -21.01
N ALA A 100 -8.79 1.49 -22.20
CA ALA A 100 -8.52 0.05 -22.36
C ALA A 100 -7.10 -0.38 -21.97
N LEU A 101 -6.14 0.54 -21.89
CA LEU A 101 -4.74 0.26 -21.54
C LEU A 101 -4.39 0.64 -20.10
N ARG A 102 -5.36 1.12 -19.32
CA ARG A 102 -5.12 1.53 -17.93
C ARG A 102 -5.18 0.32 -17.02
N PRO A 103 -4.18 0.12 -16.13
CA PRO A 103 -4.23 -0.96 -15.14
C PRO A 103 -5.24 -0.67 -14.03
N THR A 104 -5.55 0.60 -13.76
CA THR A 104 -6.55 0.97 -12.74
C THR A 104 -7.95 1.11 -13.34
N PRO A 105 -9.02 0.77 -12.59
CA PRO A 105 -10.40 0.85 -13.09
C PRO A 105 -10.82 2.27 -13.50
N SER A 106 -10.44 3.28 -12.71
CA SER A 106 -10.70 4.68 -13.00
C SER A 106 -9.44 5.40 -13.50
N ARG A 107 -9.64 6.62 -14.00
CA ARG A 107 -8.55 7.47 -14.48
C ARG A 107 -7.65 7.87 -13.29
N PRO A 108 -6.34 7.53 -13.32
CA PRO A 108 -5.43 7.87 -12.23
C PRO A 108 -5.39 9.37 -11.91
N PRO A 109 -5.02 9.76 -10.66
CA PRO A 109 -4.82 11.16 -10.28
C PRO A 109 -3.84 11.88 -11.20
N ALA A 110 -3.90 13.22 -11.23
CA ALA A 110 -2.93 14.00 -12.01
C ALA A 110 -1.55 13.85 -11.38
N LEU A 111 -0.50 13.86 -12.21
CA LEU A 111 0.87 13.62 -11.77
C LEU A 111 1.28 14.51 -10.60
N VAL A 112 0.89 15.79 -10.62
CA VAL A 112 1.17 16.74 -9.53
C VAL A 112 0.67 16.25 -8.16
N TYR A 113 -0.54 15.66 -8.10
CA TYR A 113 -1.10 15.15 -6.84
C TYR A 113 -0.40 13.87 -6.39
N VAL A 114 0.03 13.02 -7.34
CA VAL A 114 0.78 11.81 -7.01
C VAL A 114 2.16 12.16 -6.48
N LEU A 115 2.88 13.08 -7.13
CA LEU A 115 4.18 13.55 -6.66
C LEU A 115 4.08 14.29 -5.32
N ALA A 116 3.06 15.12 -5.13
CA ALA A 116 2.81 15.77 -3.84
C ALA A 116 2.53 14.73 -2.74
N GLY A 117 1.67 13.74 -3.02
CA GLY A 117 1.38 12.65 -2.07
C GLY A 117 2.61 11.83 -1.71
N LEU A 118 3.44 11.47 -2.69
CA LEU A 118 4.70 10.77 -2.46
C LEU A 118 5.71 11.63 -1.69
N GLY A 119 5.76 12.93 -1.96
CA GLY A 119 6.60 13.88 -1.22
C GLY A 119 6.18 14.00 0.25
N VAL A 120 4.88 14.19 0.52
CA VAL A 120 4.33 14.22 1.88
C VAL A 120 4.60 12.89 2.59
N PHE A 121 4.37 11.76 1.91
CA PHE A 121 4.69 10.44 2.46
C PHE A 121 6.17 10.31 2.82
N ALA A 122 7.08 10.71 1.91
CA ALA A 122 8.52 10.64 2.15
C ALA A 122 8.96 11.49 3.34
N LEU A 123 8.37 12.69 3.51
CA LEU A 123 8.62 13.55 4.67
C LEU A 123 8.15 12.91 5.98
N VAL A 124 6.90 12.41 6.00
CA VAL A 124 6.32 11.76 7.20
C VAL A 124 7.09 10.50 7.55
N TRP A 125 7.37 9.65 6.56
CA TRP A 125 8.16 8.44 6.73
C TRP A 125 9.58 8.74 7.22
N GLY A 126 10.26 9.72 6.61
CA GLY A 126 11.59 10.15 7.01
C GLY A 126 11.63 10.69 8.44
N ALA A 127 10.62 11.45 8.85
CA ALA A 127 10.50 11.94 10.23
C ALA A 127 10.29 10.80 11.22
N ILE A 128 9.38 9.85 10.93
CA ILE A 128 9.12 8.68 11.77
C ILE A 128 10.37 7.81 11.90
N ASP A 129 11.06 7.54 10.79
CA ASP A 129 12.29 6.75 10.78
C ASP A 129 13.41 7.45 11.56
N TRP A 130 13.59 8.76 11.35
CA TRP A 130 14.57 9.56 12.09
C TRP A 130 14.30 9.56 13.60
N ILE A 131 13.06 9.83 14.03
CA ILE A 131 12.67 9.80 15.45
C ILE A 131 12.87 8.40 16.04
N GLY A 132 12.42 7.36 15.33
CA GLY A 132 12.50 5.97 15.77
C GLY A 132 13.94 5.45 15.92
N ARG A 133 14.90 6.03 15.19
CA ARG A 133 16.31 5.62 15.22
C ARG A 133 17.18 6.49 16.13
N THR A 134 16.90 7.78 16.27
CA THR A 134 17.77 8.70 17.03
C THR A 134 17.46 8.77 18.53
N GLN A 135 16.22 8.48 18.92
CA GLN A 135 15.74 8.75 20.29
C GLN A 135 15.67 7.50 21.18
N GLY A 136 16.34 6.41 20.77
CA GLY A 136 16.42 5.16 21.52
C GLY A 136 15.14 4.31 21.51
N MET A 137 15.23 3.12 22.11
CA MET A 137 14.17 2.11 22.12
C MET A 137 12.80 2.60 22.66
N PRO A 138 12.71 3.43 23.73
CA PRO A 138 11.42 3.83 24.28
C PRO A 138 10.53 4.62 23.31
N ARG A 139 11.10 5.51 22.49
CA ARG A 139 10.32 6.27 21.50
C ARG A 139 9.92 5.41 20.30
N ARG A 140 10.79 4.51 19.86
CA ARG A 140 10.45 3.54 18.81
C ARG A 140 9.23 2.70 19.21
N ILE A 141 9.18 2.19 20.43
CA ILE A 141 8.03 1.41 20.92
C ILE A 141 6.74 2.25 20.90
N ARG A 142 6.80 3.53 21.28
CA ARG A 142 5.62 4.42 21.17
C ARG A 142 5.15 4.58 19.72
N LEU A 143 6.05 4.72 18.76
CA LEU A 143 5.71 4.79 17.34
C LEU A 143 5.11 3.47 16.83
N VAL A 144 5.62 2.33 17.31
CA VAL A 144 5.07 1.00 16.99
C VAL A 144 3.64 0.86 17.53
N ILE A 145 3.40 1.27 18.78
CA ILE A 145 2.06 1.29 19.39
C ILE A 145 1.13 2.24 18.62
N LEU A 146 1.60 3.45 18.28
CA LEU A 146 0.83 4.41 17.50
C LEU A 146 0.45 3.84 16.13
N GLY A 147 1.39 3.21 15.43
CA GLY A 147 1.12 2.55 14.15
C GLY A 147 0.06 1.45 14.27
N GLN A 148 0.12 0.66 15.34
CA GLN A 148 -0.90 -0.37 15.62
C GLN A 148 -2.28 0.26 15.88
N VAL A 149 -2.35 1.32 16.69
CA VAL A 149 -3.61 2.05 16.96
C VAL A 149 -4.18 2.64 15.68
N VAL A 150 -3.35 3.23 14.82
CA VAL A 150 -3.79 3.78 13.52
C VAL A 150 -4.39 2.68 12.63
N ILE A 151 -3.73 1.53 12.50
CA ILE A 151 -4.25 0.41 11.68
C ILE A 151 -5.56 -0.12 12.28
N VAL A 152 -5.66 -0.25 13.61
CA VAL A 152 -6.90 -0.67 14.28
C VAL A 152 -8.01 0.36 14.10
N ALA A 153 -7.72 1.65 14.20
CA ALA A 153 -8.69 2.72 13.96
C ALA A 153 -9.22 2.69 12.52
N MET A 154 -8.34 2.51 11.53
CA MET A 154 -8.75 2.32 10.13
C MET A 154 -9.64 1.08 9.98
N PHE A 155 -9.32 -0.02 10.67
CA PHE A 155 -10.14 -1.21 10.65
C PHE A 155 -11.54 -0.98 11.25
N ILE A 156 -11.62 -0.27 12.39
CA ILE A 156 -12.89 0.09 13.03
C ILE A 156 -13.72 0.97 12.07
N ILE A 157 -13.12 2.01 11.49
CA ILE A 157 -13.79 2.91 10.54
C ILE A 157 -14.35 2.11 9.36
N LEU A 158 -13.55 1.22 8.76
CA LEU A 158 -13.94 0.48 7.57
C LEU A 158 -14.87 -0.72 7.83
N LYS A 159 -15.03 -1.13 9.09
CA LYS A 159 -15.86 -2.28 9.48
C LYS A 159 -17.12 -1.90 10.25
N THR A 160 -17.27 -0.65 10.64
CA THR A 160 -18.49 -0.11 11.23
C THR A 160 -19.24 0.70 10.18
N ASP A 161 -20.44 0.25 9.79
CA ASP A 161 -21.21 0.85 8.69
C ASP A 161 -21.36 2.37 8.81
N ALA A 162 -21.79 2.87 9.98
CA ALA A 162 -21.96 4.30 10.21
C ALA A 162 -20.65 5.11 10.05
N LEU A 163 -19.51 4.54 10.49
CA LEU A 163 -18.22 5.21 10.36
C LEU A 163 -17.68 5.14 8.93
N ALA A 164 -17.90 4.03 8.25
CA ALA A 164 -17.51 3.85 6.86
C ALA A 164 -18.30 4.80 5.94
N GLU A 165 -19.61 4.96 6.19
CA GLU A 165 -20.46 5.91 5.48
C GLU A 165 -20.02 7.36 5.73
N LEU A 166 -19.79 7.75 6.98
CA LEU A 166 -19.26 9.08 7.30
C LEU A 166 -17.90 9.35 6.63
N ALA A 167 -17.01 8.35 6.61
CA ALA A 167 -15.75 8.45 5.90
C ALA A 167 -15.97 8.62 4.37
N ALA A 168 -16.95 7.90 3.80
CA ALA A 168 -17.30 8.01 2.39
C ALA A 168 -17.92 9.37 2.04
N GLU A 169 -18.77 9.93 2.91
CA GLU A 169 -19.30 11.29 2.80
C GLU A 169 -18.17 12.32 2.76
N TRP A 170 -17.25 12.24 3.72
CA TRP A 170 -16.10 13.12 3.79
C TRP A 170 -15.24 13.03 2.51
N ALA A 171 -14.91 11.81 2.08
CA ALA A 171 -14.12 11.59 0.87
C ALA A 171 -14.82 12.08 -0.41
N ARG A 172 -16.15 11.92 -0.50
CA ARG A 172 -16.97 12.49 -1.58
C ARG A 172 -16.97 14.02 -1.55
N GLY A 173 -17.08 14.62 -0.37
CA GLY A 173 -16.99 16.08 -0.19
C GLY A 173 -15.67 16.64 -0.71
N VAL A 174 -14.54 16.02 -0.34
CA VAL A 174 -13.20 16.42 -0.81
C VAL A 174 -13.04 16.27 -2.33
N THR A 175 -13.77 15.35 -2.95
CA THR A 175 -13.71 15.09 -4.39
C THR A 175 -14.81 15.80 -5.20
N ASN A 176 -15.58 16.69 -4.56
CA ASN A 176 -16.74 17.39 -5.14
C ASN A 176 -17.76 16.42 -5.76
N GLN A 177 -18.03 15.30 -5.09
CA GLN A 177 -19.10 14.36 -5.41
C GLN A 177 -20.27 14.56 -4.44
N SER A 178 -21.48 14.14 -4.85
CA SER A 178 -22.66 14.21 -3.97
C SER A 178 -22.47 13.35 -2.73
N THR A 179 -22.55 13.97 -1.55
CA THR A 179 -22.41 13.31 -0.24
C THR A 179 -23.62 12.45 0.11
N GLY A 180 -24.83 12.83 -0.34
CA GLY A 180 -26.06 12.04 -0.11
C GLY A 180 -26.13 10.70 -0.84
N LEU A 181 -25.11 10.37 -1.66
CA LEU A 181 -24.95 9.06 -2.30
C LEU A 181 -23.83 8.22 -1.64
N ALA A 182 -23.29 8.68 -0.51
CA ALA A 182 -22.30 7.93 0.25
C ALA A 182 -22.93 6.65 0.82
N LYS A 183 -22.15 5.57 0.83
CA LYS A 183 -22.51 4.29 1.42
C LYS A 183 -21.26 3.69 2.05
N ALA A 184 -21.45 2.93 3.14
CA ALA A 184 -20.37 2.13 3.73
C ALA A 184 -19.65 1.23 2.70
N SER A 185 -20.40 0.69 1.73
CA SER A 185 -19.89 -0.17 0.66
C SER A 185 -19.04 0.52 -0.40
N ASP A 186 -18.89 1.85 -0.33
CA ASP A 186 -17.96 2.59 -1.19
C ASP A 186 -16.49 2.21 -0.90
N TRP A 187 -16.17 1.71 0.29
CA TRP A 187 -14.80 1.33 0.65
C TRP A 187 -14.45 -0.10 0.27
N GLN A 188 -14.24 -0.34 -1.03
CA GLN A 188 -13.75 -1.64 -1.53
C GLN A 188 -12.21 -1.70 -1.52
N TRP A 189 -11.60 -1.83 -0.34
CA TRP A 189 -10.14 -1.93 -0.22
C TRP A 189 -9.65 -3.38 -0.35
N LEU A 190 -9.04 -3.71 -1.49
CA LEU A 190 -8.58 -5.07 -1.77
C LEU A 190 -7.61 -5.56 -0.70
N GLY A 191 -7.95 -6.69 -0.06
CA GLY A 191 -7.05 -7.41 0.85
C GLY A 191 -6.65 -6.64 2.12
N PHE A 192 -7.22 -5.46 2.39
CA PHE A 192 -6.80 -4.61 3.51
C PHE A 192 -6.84 -5.34 4.85
N SER A 193 -7.91 -6.09 5.13
CA SER A 193 -8.02 -6.82 6.41
C SER A 193 -6.87 -7.80 6.62
N TYR A 194 -6.51 -8.58 5.61
CA TYR A 194 -5.39 -9.52 5.68
C TYR A 194 -4.06 -8.79 5.91
N ILE A 195 -3.82 -7.72 5.16
CA ILE A 195 -2.60 -6.92 5.28
C ILE A 195 -2.52 -6.27 6.67
N ALA A 196 -3.60 -5.65 7.14
CA ALA A 196 -3.69 -5.02 8.45
C ALA A 196 -3.30 -5.99 9.59
N PHE A 197 -3.85 -7.20 9.60
CA PHE A 197 -3.48 -8.20 10.62
C PHE A 197 -2.02 -8.62 10.52
N ARG A 198 -1.48 -8.80 9.30
CA ARG A 198 -0.06 -9.11 9.11
C ARG A 198 0.86 -7.98 9.60
N LEU A 199 0.48 -6.73 9.34
CA LEU A 199 1.20 -5.55 9.79
C LEU A 199 1.17 -5.41 11.31
N ILE A 200 -0.01 -5.57 11.93
CA ILE A 200 -0.18 -5.56 13.39
C ILE A 200 0.66 -6.65 14.05
N HIS A 201 0.69 -7.86 13.46
CA HIS A 201 1.51 -8.96 13.96
C HIS A 201 3.00 -8.59 13.99
N MET A 202 3.53 -8.04 12.90
CA MET A 202 4.93 -7.58 12.86
C MET A 202 5.23 -6.50 13.90
N LEU A 203 4.32 -5.53 14.08
CA LEU A 203 4.47 -4.49 15.12
C LEU A 203 4.47 -5.10 16.53
N ARG A 204 3.62 -6.11 16.78
CA ARG A 204 3.54 -6.80 18.06
C ARG A 204 4.79 -7.64 18.35
N ASP A 205 5.40 -8.24 17.33
CA ASP A 205 6.68 -8.95 17.50
C ASP A 205 7.82 -8.03 17.94
N VAL A 206 7.82 -6.77 17.48
CA VAL A 206 8.76 -5.74 17.97
C VAL A 206 8.52 -5.47 19.46
N GLN A 207 7.26 -5.28 19.86
CA GLN A 207 6.89 -5.01 21.25
C GLN A 207 7.26 -6.18 22.17
N ALA A 208 7.10 -7.41 21.69
CA ALA A 208 7.43 -8.63 22.42
C ALA A 208 8.94 -8.97 22.41
N GLY A 209 9.77 -8.19 21.70
CA GLY A 209 11.21 -8.46 21.59
C GLY A 209 11.55 -9.75 20.82
N ARG A 210 10.66 -10.22 19.95
CA ARG A 210 10.76 -11.51 19.24
C ARG A 210 11.41 -11.42 17.86
N LEU A 211 11.88 -10.25 17.46
CA LEU A 211 12.49 -10.09 16.14
C LEU A 211 13.79 -10.91 16.07
N PRO A 212 14.00 -11.72 15.01
CA PRO A 212 15.21 -12.53 14.84
C PRO A 212 16.42 -11.61 14.78
N LYS A 213 17.41 -11.88 15.65
CA LYS A 213 18.66 -11.12 15.76
C LYS A 213 19.51 -11.24 14.50
#